data_AF-A0A540UUP5-F1
#
_entry.id   AF-A0A540UUP5-F1
#
_cell.length_a   1.000
_cell.length_b   1.000
_cell.length_c   1.000
_cell.angle_alpha   90.00
_cell.angle_beta   90.00
_cell.angle_gamma   90.00
#
_symmetry.space_group_name_H-M   'P 1'
#
loop_
_entity.id
_entity.type
_entity.pdbx_description
1 polymer ?
#
loop_
_entity_poly.entity_id
_entity_poly.type
_entity_poly.pdbx_seq_one_letter_code
_entity_poly.pdbx_strand_id
1 'polypeptide(L)' 'MVNALLDVTGFDQDKDEAFKLSLNVKKIIAIAEDTFAIFDDVAGEYVDHVGCEITVNGSLCYKILEPYQEVKDKFVRC' A
#
# COMPACT_ATOMS: atom_id res chain seq x y z
N MET A 1 -17.06 1.19 16.47
CA MET A 1 -16.90 0.76 15.06
C MET A 1 -15.53 1.23 14.59
N VAL A 2 -14.67 0.31 14.13
CA VAL A 2 -13.29 0.63 13.71
C VAL A 2 -13.32 0.88 12.21
N ASN A 3 -13.10 2.12 11.77
CA ASN A 3 -12.90 2.44 10.36
C ASN A 3 -11.40 2.22 10.05
N ALA A 4 -11.04 0.98 9.71
CA ALA A 4 -9.68 0.61 9.37
C ALA A 4 -9.61 -0.02 7.99
N LEU A 5 -8.52 0.29 7.28
CA LEU A 5 -8.06 -0.46 6.12
C LEU A 5 -7.19 -1.59 6.68
N LEU A 6 -7.64 -2.82 6.50
CA LEU A 6 -7.02 -4.02 7.03
C LEU A 6 -6.55 -4.90 5.87
N ASP A 7 -5.60 -5.80 6.20
CA ASP A 7 -5.06 -6.80 5.28
C ASP A 7 -4.54 -6.19 3.96
N VAL A 8 -3.83 -5.07 4.07
CA VAL A 8 -3.03 -4.49 2.99
C VAL A 8 -1.56 -4.77 3.22
N THR A 9 -0.81 -4.93 2.14
CA THR A 9 0.59 -5.32 2.18
C THR A 9 1.43 -4.08 1.87
N GLY A 10 2.03 -3.52 2.90
CA GLY A 10 2.99 -2.44 2.78
C GLY A 10 4.31 -2.93 2.22
N PHE A 11 5.03 -2.04 1.55
CA PHE A 11 6.34 -2.29 0.98
C PHE A 11 7.32 -1.20 1.41
N ASP A 12 8.41 -1.60 2.04
CA ASP A 12 9.54 -0.74 2.39
C ASP A 12 10.56 -0.83 1.26
N GLN A 13 10.56 0.17 0.37
CA GLN A 13 11.42 0.18 -0.80
C GLN A 13 12.92 0.30 -0.45
N ASP A 14 13.26 0.91 0.69
CA ASP A 14 14.66 1.04 1.12
C ASP A 14 15.22 -0.28 1.64
N LYS A 15 14.34 -1.15 2.16
CA LYS A 15 14.70 -2.46 2.71
C LYS A 15 14.33 -3.64 1.84
N ASP A 16 13.61 -3.41 0.75
CA ASP A 16 13.08 -4.44 -0.14
C ASP A 16 12.25 -5.48 0.64
N GLU A 17 11.37 -5.00 1.53
CA GLU A 17 10.63 -5.85 2.48
C GLU A 17 9.12 -5.57 2.44
N ALA A 18 8.33 -6.64 2.35
CA ALA A 18 6.88 -6.58 2.46
C ALA A 18 6.41 -6.84 3.90
N PHE A 19 5.39 -6.10 4.35
CA PHE A 19 4.84 -6.23 5.70
C PHE A 19 3.33 -6.00 5.73
N LYS A 20 2.65 -6.51 6.77
CA LYS A 20 1.21 -6.28 6.93
C LYS A 20 0.93 -4.93 7.56
N LEU A 21 0.05 -4.17 6.95
CA LEU A 21 -0.31 -2.82 7.38
C LEU A 21 -1.79 -2.77 7.80
N SER A 22 -2.06 -2.02 8.86
CA SER A 22 -3.41 -1.70 9.33
C SER A 22 -3.50 -0.19 9.54
N LEU A 23 -4.32 0.49 8.75
CA LEU A 23 -4.43 1.95 8.76
C LEU A 23 -5.80 2.40 9.27
N ASN A 24 -5.81 3.45 10.07
CA ASN A 24 -7.05 4.14 10.42
C ASN A 24 -7.51 4.99 9.22
N VAL A 25 -8.65 4.64 8.64
CA VAL A 25 -9.22 5.30 7.45
C VAL A 25 -9.45 6.79 7.67
N LYS A 26 -9.82 7.20 8.89
CA LYS A 26 -10.05 8.63 9.21
C LYS A 26 -8.79 9.48 9.11
N LYS A 27 -7.61 8.84 9.12
CA LYS A 27 -6.31 9.50 9.02
C LYS A 27 -5.74 9.46 7.59
N ILE A 28 -6.36 8.70 6.68
CA ILE A 28 -5.97 8.66 5.27
C ILE A 28 -6.42 9.96 4.61
N ILE A 29 -5.50 10.63 3.94
CA ILE A 29 -5.74 11.89 3.23
C ILE A 29 -5.84 11.65 1.73
N ALA A 30 -4.99 10.78 1.20
CA ALA A 30 -4.94 10.47 -0.22
C ALA A 30 -4.53 9.01 -0.45
N ILE A 31 -4.99 8.48 -1.58
CA ILE A 31 -4.53 7.21 -2.15
C ILE A 31 -4.33 7.49 -3.63
N ALA A 32 -3.13 7.24 -4.12
CA ALA A 32 -2.78 7.37 -5.52
C ALA A 32 -2.23 6.04 -6.03
N GLU A 33 -2.54 5.70 -7.28
CA GLU A 33 -1.84 4.63 -7.98
C GLU A 33 -0.39 5.04 -8.17
N ASP A 34 0.52 4.08 -7.98
CA ASP A 34 1.96 4.31 -8.08
C ASP A 34 2.63 3.09 -8.72
N THR A 35 3.75 3.32 -9.39
CA THR A 35 4.57 2.26 -9.99
C THR A 35 5.97 2.33 -9.40
N PHE A 36 6.43 1.22 -8.85
CA PHE A 36 7.74 1.12 -8.21
C PHE A 36 8.37 -0.25 -8.45
N ALA A 37 9.71 -0.29 -8.41
CA ALA A 37 10.46 -1.51 -8.63
C ALA A 37 10.44 -2.40 -7.39
N ILE A 38 10.23 -3.71 -7.59
CA ILE A 38 10.33 -4.77 -6.57
C ILE A 38 11.26 -5.85 -7.12
N PHE A 39 12.07 -6.45 -6.25
CA PHE A 39 12.89 -7.59 -6.65
C PHE A 39 12.04 -8.85 -6.82
N ASP A 40 12.06 -9.44 -8.02
CA ASP A 40 11.45 -10.74 -8.31
C ASP A 40 12.51 -11.84 -8.14
N ASP A 41 12.40 -12.61 -7.05
CA ASP A 41 13.31 -13.73 -6.74
C ASP A 41 13.31 -14.84 -7.83
N VAL A 42 12.23 -14.98 -8.60
CA VAL A 42 12.10 -15.99 -9.65
C VAL A 42 12.82 -15.54 -10.92
N ALA A 43 12.64 -14.28 -11.29
CA ALA A 43 13.31 -13.69 -12.45
C ALA A 43 14.78 -13.30 -12.16
N GLY A 44 15.11 -13.07 -10.89
CA GLY A 44 16.43 -12.60 -10.45
C GLY A 44 16.70 -11.15 -10.83
N GLU A 45 15.65 -10.34 -11.00
CA GLU A 45 15.73 -8.94 -11.45
C GLU A 45 14.68 -8.06 -10.78
N TYR A 46 14.89 -6.74 -10.85
CA TYR A 46 13.89 -5.76 -10.44
C TYR A 46 12.85 -5.59 -11.55
N VAL A 47 11.58 -5.73 -11.19
CA VAL A 47 10.43 -5.57 -12.10
C VAL A 47 9.56 -4.41 -11.65
N ASP A 48 8.94 -3.74 -12.63
CA ASP A 48 7.96 -2.68 -12.35
C ASP A 48 6.68 -3.31 -11.78
N HIS A 49 6.28 -2.84 -10.60
CA HIS A 49 5.07 -3.27 -9.91
C HIS A 49 4.09 -2.11 -9.77
N VAL A 50 2.83 -2.35 -10.13
CA VAL A 50 1.74 -1.37 -9.99
C VAL A 50 1.03 -1.59 -8.65
N GLY A 51 1.13 -0.59 -7.77
CA GLY A 51 0.53 -0.61 -6.44
C GLY A 51 -0.10 0.75 -6.11
N CYS A 52 -0.03 1.14 -4.83
CA CYS A 52 -0.52 2.44 -4.37
C CYS A 52 0.47 3.14 -3.44
N GLU A 53 0.35 4.46 -3.37
CA GLU A 53 0.83 5.25 -2.24
C GLU A 53 -0.36 5.73 -1.39
N ILE A 54 -0.29 5.50 -0.07
CA ILE A 54 -1.28 5.98 0.90
C ILE A 54 -0.66 7.05 1.80
N THR A 55 -1.18 8.27 1.73
CA THR A 55 -0.79 9.38 2.61
C THR A 55 -1.67 9.41 3.87
N VAL A 56 -1.05 9.39 5.05
CA VAL A 56 -1.68 9.36 6.37
C VAL A 56 -1.18 10.53 7.23
N ASN A 57 -2.10 11.23 7.91
CA ASN A 57 -1.81 12.40 8.77
C ASN A 57 -0.99 13.53 8.10
N GLY A 58 -0.88 13.54 6.77
CA GLY A 58 -0.23 14.60 5.99
C GLY A 58 1.29 14.49 5.88
N SER A 59 1.91 13.49 6.51
CA SER A 59 3.38 13.31 6.49
C SER A 59 3.85 11.87 6.33
N LEU A 60 3.00 10.88 6.59
CA LEU A 60 3.37 9.47 6.44
C LEU A 60 2.88 8.98 5.09
N CYS A 61 3.77 8.46 4.25
CA CYS A 61 3.43 7.81 2.99
C CYS A 61 3.82 6.33 3.06
N TYR A 62 2.88 5.45 2.74
CA TYR A 62 3.11 4.01 2.67
C TYR A 62 2.94 3.56 1.22
N LYS A 63 3.94 2.86 0.67
CA LYS A 63 3.78 2.08 -0.55
C LYS A 63 3.07 0.79 -0.22
N ILE A 64 2.10 0.43 -1.04
CA ILE A 64 1.22 -0.72 -0.86
C ILE A 64 1.27 -1.54 -2.15
N LEU A 65 1.36 -2.86 -2.04
CA LEU A 65 1.47 -3.76 -3.19
C LEU A 65 0.14 -3.92 -3.92
N GLU A 66 -0.98 -3.77 -3.24
CA GLU A 66 -2.28 -3.89 -3.90
C GLU A 66 -2.57 -2.68 -4.80
N PRO A 67 -3.15 -2.90 -5.99
CA PRO A 67 -3.55 -1.83 -6.90
C PRO A 67 -4.72 -1.02 -6.33
N TYR A 68 -4.92 0.19 -6.85
CA TYR A 68 -5.88 1.15 -6.33
C TYR A 68 -7.30 0.59 -6.20
N GLN A 69 -7.74 -0.18 -7.20
CA GLN A 69 -9.08 -0.75 -7.22
C GLN A 69 -9.29 -1.75 -6.08
N GLU A 70 -8.31 -2.60 -5.79
CA GLU A 70 -8.39 -3.55 -4.66
C GLU A 70 -8.35 -2.82 -3.32
N VAL A 71 -7.49 -1.81 -3.18
CA VAL A 71 -7.44 -0.98 -1.97
C VAL A 71 -8.78 -0.28 -1.74
N LYS A 72 -9.42 0.22 -2.80
CA LYS A 72 -10.74 0.86 -2.76
C LYS A 72 -11.84 -0.11 -2.32
N ASP A 73 -11.82 -1.34 -2.82
CA ASP A 73 -12.82 -2.37 -2.47
C ASP A 73 -12.68 -2.86 -1.02
N LYS A 74 -11.48 -2.78 -0.45
CA LYS A 74 -11.22 -3.05 0.98
C LYS A 74 -11.78 -1.96 1.92
N PHE A 75 -12.19 -0.79 1.42
CA PHE A 75 -12.93 0.17 2.24
C PHE A 75 -14.35 -0.30 2.49
N VAL A 76 -14.56 -1.03 3.59
CA VAL A 76 -15.90 -1.31 4.09
C VAL A 76 -16.43 -0.03 4.76
N ARG A 77 -17.31 0.69 4.05
CA ARG A 77 -18.15 1.75 4.65
C ARG A 77 -19.24 1.07 5.49
N CYS A 78 -19.06 1.05 6.81
CA CYS A 78 -20.17 0.83 7.75
C CYS A 78 -20.78 2.18 8.13
#